data_AF-A0A1H8YHI2-F1
#
_entry.id   AF-A0A1H8YHI2-F1
#
_cell.length_a   1.000
_cell.length_b   1.000
_cell.length_c   1.000
_cell.angle_alpha   90.00
_cell.angle_beta   90.00
_cell.angle_gamma   90.00
#
_symmetry.space_group_name_H-M   'P 1'
#
loop_
_entity.id
_entity.type
_entity.pdbx_description
1 polymer ?
#
loop_
_entity_poly.entity_id
_entity_poly.type
_entity_poly.pdbx_seq_one_letter_code
_entity_poly.pdbx_strand_id
1 'polypeptide(L)' 'MAQVIETRFVCDGRYRIQSINAVGRRRGRIIEIEDVDRRERFHGPASKLDRLVLKLLRQTWRDRSDSPKRGAG' A
#
# COMPACT_ATOMS: atom_id res chain seq x y z
N MET A 1 9.94 -20.44 12.25
CA MET A 1 10.25 -19.26 11.41
C MET A 1 9.05 -18.33 11.46
N ALA A 2 9.19 -17.12 12.02
CA ALA A 2 8.11 -16.13 12.07
C ALA A 2 8.14 -15.27 10.79
N GLN A 3 7.02 -15.16 10.09
CA GLN A 3 6.85 -14.20 9.00
C GLN A 3 6.24 -12.93 9.60
N VAL A 4 6.87 -11.77 9.36
CA VAL A 4 6.35 -10.49 9.85
C VAL A 4 5.31 -9.99 8.85
N ILE A 5 4.08 -9.79 9.34
CA ILE A 5 3.04 -9.09 8.58
C ILE A 5 3.21 -7.60 8.84
N GLU A 6 3.47 -6.85 7.79
CA GLU A 6 3.45 -5.40 7.81
C GLU A 6 2.11 -4.87 7.32
N THR A 7 1.66 -3.79 7.95
CA THR A 7 0.51 -3.00 7.48
C THR A 7 1.00 -1.62 7.09
N ARG A 8 0.65 -1.16 5.89
CA ARG A 8 0.94 0.19 5.40
C ARG A 8 -0.34 0.87 4.93
N PHE A 9 -0.46 2.16 5.20
CA PHE A 9 -1.52 3.00 4.65
C PHE A 9 -0.98 3.91 3.54
N VAL A 10 -1.74 4.06 2.46
CA VAL A 10 -1.41 4.92 1.30
C VAL A 10 -2.65 5.73 0.88
N CYS A 11 -2.46 6.73 0.00
CA CYS A 11 -3.51 7.67 -0.41
C CYS A 11 -4.23 8.27 0.81
N ASP A 12 -3.48 8.96 1.67
CA ASP A 12 -3.97 9.62 2.88
C ASP A 12 -4.79 8.74 3.84
N GLY A 13 -4.50 7.44 3.86
CA GLY A 13 -5.16 6.49 4.75
C GLY A 13 -6.26 5.66 4.10
N ARG A 14 -6.69 6.01 2.88
CA ARG A 14 -7.79 5.34 2.19
C ARG A 14 -7.51 3.87 1.91
N TYR A 15 -6.27 3.50 1.57
CA TYR A 15 -5.93 2.12 1.28
C TYR A 15 -5.01 1.53 2.34
N ARG A 16 -5.43 0.38 2.90
CA ARG A 16 -4.62 -0.45 3.79
C ARG A 16 -4.03 -1.61 3.02
N ILE A 17 -2.70 -1.75 3.06
CA ILE A 17 -1.95 -2.82 2.40
C ILE A 17 -1.35 -3.71 3.48
N GLN A 18 -1.62 -5.01 3.42
CA GLN A 18 -0.96 -6.02 4.24
C GLN A 18 0.01 -6.84 3.41
N SER A 19 1.24 -6.97 3.90
CA SER A 19 2.30 -7.72 3.23
C SER A 19 3.08 -8.57 4.20
N ILE A 20 3.52 -9.74 3.75
CA ILE A 20 4.58 -10.49 4.43
C ILE A 20 5.91 -9.88 4.01
N ASN A 21 6.71 -9.48 4.99
CA ASN A 21 8.08 -9.09 4.75
C ASN A 21 8.94 -10.27 4.33
N ALA A 22 9.88 -9.96 3.43
CA ALA A 22 11.04 -10.79 3.19
C ALA A 22 11.81 -11.00 4.49
N VAL A 23 11.93 -12.23 4.96
CA VAL A 23 12.96 -12.62 5.93
C VAL A 23 13.92 -13.56 5.19
N GLY A 24 15.19 -13.14 5.05
CA GLY A 24 16.20 -13.91 4.30
C GLY A 24 16.06 -13.79 2.76
N ARG A 25 16.24 -14.90 2.03
CA ARG A 25 16.30 -14.91 0.54
C ARG A 25 14.96 -14.78 -0.18
N ARG A 26 13.82 -14.75 0.53
CA ARG A 26 12.49 -14.64 -0.09
C ARG A 26 12.13 -13.18 -0.32
N ARG A 27 11.49 -12.87 -1.47
CA ARG A 27 10.89 -11.55 -1.69
C ARG A 27 9.63 -11.39 -0.84
N GLY A 28 9.41 -10.18 -0.32
CA GLY A 28 8.17 -9.83 0.36
C GLY A 28 6.97 -9.97 -0.59
N ARG A 29 5.78 -10.19 -0.04
CA ARG A 29 4.58 -10.48 -0.81
C ARG A 29 3.37 -9.75 -0.25
N ILE A 30 2.61 -9.09 -1.11
CA ILE A 30 1.31 -8.52 -0.75
C ILE A 30 0.28 -9.66 -0.58
N ILE A 31 -0.48 -9.58 0.52
CA ILE A 31 -1.48 -10.58 0.89
C ILE A 31 -2.89 -10.01 0.74
N GLU A 32 -3.09 -8.77 1.19
CA GLU A 32 -4.40 -8.10 1.19
C GLU A 32 -4.23 -6.61 0.89
N ILE A 33 -5.21 -6.06 0.18
CA ILE A 33 -5.40 -4.62 0.02
C ILE A 33 -6.87 -4.34 0.29
N GLU A 34 -7.15 -3.34 1.12
CA GLU A 34 -8.50 -2.87 1.47
C GLU A 34 -8.64 -1.38 1.15
N ASP A 35 -9.74 -1.00 0.50
CA ASP A 35 -10.25 0.39 0.50
C ASP A 35 -11.04 0.58 1.80
N VAL A 36 -10.43 1.25 2.77
CA VAL A 36 -10.94 1.38 4.15
C VAL A 36 -12.27 2.15 4.17
N ASP A 37 -12.36 3.20 3.35
CA ASP A 37 -13.56 4.05 3.26
C ASP A 37 -14.75 3.25 2.73
N ARG A 38 -14.50 2.36 1.78
CA ARG A 38 -15.54 1.54 1.12
C ARG A 38 -15.75 0.18 1.77
N ARG A 39 -14.87 -0.22 2.70
CA ARG A 39 -14.80 -1.58 3.26
C ARG A 39 -14.71 -2.65 2.18
N GLU A 40 -14.04 -2.34 1.06
CA GLU A 40 -13.90 -3.23 -0.09
C GLU A 40 -12.51 -3.86 -0.09
N ARG A 41 -12.44 -5.18 -0.31
CA ARG A 41 -11.17 -5.91 -0.40
C ARG A 41 -10.85 -6.26 -1.85
N PHE A 42 -9.62 -5.99 -2.24
CA PHE A 42 -9.12 -6.36 -3.56
C PHE A 42 -8.56 -7.78 -3.53
N HIS A 43 -9.12 -8.64 -4.38
CA HIS A 43 -8.69 -10.01 -4.52
C HIS A 43 -8.00 -10.26 -5.87
N GLY A 44 -7.09 -11.22 -5.88
CA GLY A 44 -6.46 -11.73 -7.10
C GLY A 44 -5.06 -12.29 -6.87
N PRO A 45 -4.38 -12.68 -7.97
CA PRO A 45 -3.00 -13.14 -7.90
C PRO A 45 -2.09 -12.08 -7.29
N ALA A 46 -1.01 -12.52 -6.64
CA ALA A 46 -0.03 -11.62 -6.01
C ALA A 46 0.46 -10.53 -6.98
N SER A 47 0.76 -10.90 -8.23
CA SER A 47 1.20 -9.97 -9.28
C SER A 47 0.18 -8.88 -9.62
N LYS A 48 -1.13 -9.16 -9.50
CA LYS A 48 -2.19 -8.16 -9.68
C LYS A 48 -2.21 -7.18 -8.51
N LEU A 49 -2.07 -7.69 -7.29
CA LEU A 49 -1.99 -6.87 -6.07
C LEU A 49 -0.72 -6.01 -6.08
N ASP A 50 0.43 -6.55 -6.47
CA ASP A 50 1.68 -5.80 -6.63
C ASP A 50 1.52 -4.64 -7.61
N ARG A 51 0.89 -4.87 -8.78
CA ARG A 51 0.60 -3.80 -9.75
C ARG A 51 -0.34 -2.74 -9.18
N LEU A 52 -1.33 -3.13 -8.38
CA LEU A 52 -2.24 -2.19 -7.74
C LEU A 52 -1.49 -1.32 -6.72
N VAL A 53 -0.65 -1.92 -5.87
CA VAL A 53 0.20 -1.17 -4.92
C VAL A 53 1.08 -0.15 -5.64
N LEU A 54 1.73 -0.54 -6.75
CA LEU A 54 2.56 0.38 -7.52
C LEU A 54 1.78 1.59 -8.07
N LYS A 55 0.52 1.37 -8.51
CA LYS A 55 -0.36 2.46 -8.95
C LYS A 55 -0.73 3.39 -7.79
N LEU A 56 -1.14 2.83 -6.65
CA LEU A 56 -1.54 3.60 -5.46
C LEU A 56 -0.37 4.40 -4.88
N LEU A 57 0.82 3.82 -4.85
CA LEU A 57 2.03 4.54 -4.41
C LEU A 57 2.33 5.70 -5.35
N ARG A 58 2.27 5.49 -6.67
CA ARG A 58 2.46 6.58 -7.65
C ARG A 58 1.45 7.71 -7.46
N GLN A 59 0.19 7.37 -7.18
CA GLN A 59 -0.84 8.35 -6.89
C GLN A 59 -0.53 9.12 -5.61
N THR A 60 -0.16 8.42 -4.52
CA THR A 60 0.23 9.05 -3.25
C THR A 60 1.40 10.03 -3.44
N TRP A 61 2.40 9.67 -4.25
CA TRP A 61 3.50 10.58 -4.57
C TRP A 61 3.03 11.82 -5.32
N ARG A 62 2.16 11.65 -6.32
CA ARG A 62 1.58 12.77 -7.07
C ARG A 62 0.75 13.68 -6.16
N ASP A 63 -0.14 13.13 -5.35
CA ASP A 63 -1.00 13.89 -4.44
C ASP A 63 -0.17 14.71 -3.43
N ARG A 64 0.96 14.15 -2.94
CA ARG A 64 1.91 14.88 -2.10
C ARG A 64 2.66 15.99 -2.84
N SER A 65 3.05 15.75 -4.09
CA SER A 65 3.72 16.77 -4.92
C SER A 65 2.79 17.90 -5.33
N ASP A 66 1.52 17.59 -5.56
CA ASP A 66 0.49 18.54 -5.97
C ASP A 66 -0.16 19.27 -4.77
N SER A 67 0.03 18.78 -3.55
CA SER A 67 -0.39 19.49 -2.34
C SER A 67 0.41 20.79 -2.21
N PRO A 68 -0.23 21.97 -2.30
CA PRO A 68 0.47 23.23 -2.05
C PRO A 68 1.00 23.17 -0.62
N LYS A 69 2.30 23.44 -0.45
CA LYS A 69 2.92 23.60 0.87
C LYS A 69 2.04 24.56 1.67
N ARG A 70 1.24 24.02 2.59
CA ARG A 70 0.43 24.86 3.47
C ARG A 70 1.40 25.63 4.35
N GLY A 71 1.54 26.92 4.03
CA GLY A 71 1.94 27.99 4.93
C GLY A 71 3.27 27.79 5.65
N ALA A 72 4.32 28.37 5.10
CA ALA A 72 5.16 29.20 5.95
C ALA A 72 4.31 30.44 6.29
N GLY A 73 3.92 30.57 7.54
CA GLY A 73 3.14 31.68 8.09
C GLY A 73 3.42 31.75 9.57
#